data_AF-A0AAC9B053-F1
#
_entry.id   AF-A0AAC9B053-F1
#
_cell.length_a   1.000
_cell.length_b   1.000
_cell.length_c   1.000
_cell.angle_alpha   90.00
_cell.angle_beta   90.00
_cell.angle_gamma   90.00
#
_symmetry.space_group_name_H-M   'P 1'
#
loop_
_entity.id
_entity.type
_entity.pdbx_description
1 polymer ?
#
loop_
_entity_poly.entity_id
_entity_poly.type
_entity_poly.pdbx_seq_one_letter_code
_entity_poly.pdbx_strand_id
1 'polypeptide(L)'
;MRPRQLMLFCAVLAALPGSAVGQTEPASAMGSALLASCQANEPGCGAYLQGVLDMMIVARKAECRAPRYDRAALRAAYLRWAEQNSYFMSVHMVAGAERALTEAWSCEAGAAQPRH
;
A
#
# COMPACT_ATOMS: atom_id res chain seq x y z
N MET A 1 -65.06 19.80 -24.65
CA MET A 1 -65.43 18.39 -24.88
C MET A 1 -64.20 17.52 -24.62
N ARG A 2 -64.23 16.74 -23.54
CA ARG A 2 -63.40 15.56 -23.27
C ARG A 2 -64.40 14.46 -22.91
N PRO A 3 -64.26 13.25 -23.45
CA PRO A 3 -63.66 12.21 -22.61
C PRO A 3 -62.90 11.14 -23.41
N ARG A 4 -61.95 10.46 -22.76
CA ARG A 4 -61.75 9.00 -22.87
C ARG A 4 -60.62 8.55 -21.94
N GLN A 5 -61.03 7.90 -20.86
CA GLN A 5 -60.18 7.03 -20.04
C GLN A 5 -60.06 5.64 -20.69
N LEU A 6 -59.10 4.89 -20.13
CA LEU A 6 -58.81 3.45 -20.20
C LEU A 6 -57.97 2.96 -21.38
N MET A 7 -56.75 2.52 -21.09
CA MET A 7 -56.51 1.13 -20.67
C MET A 7 -55.12 0.95 -20.04
N LEU A 8 -55.09 0.21 -18.93
CA LEU A 8 -53.89 -0.36 -18.32
C LEU A 8 -53.17 -1.25 -19.33
N PHE A 9 -51.83 -1.23 -19.35
CA PHE A 9 -51.04 -2.40 -19.73
C PHE A 9 -49.76 -2.52 -18.89
N CYS A 10 -49.78 -3.58 -18.07
CA CYS A 10 -48.72 -4.48 -17.65
C CYS A 10 -47.28 -3.99 -17.41
N ALA A 11 -46.91 -4.17 -16.14
CA ALA A 11 -45.59 -4.47 -15.60
C ALA A 11 -44.59 -5.14 -16.56
N VAL A 12 -43.36 -4.61 -16.53
CA VAL A 12 -42.16 -5.43 -16.43
C VAL A 12 -41.28 -4.78 -15.36
N LEU A 13 -41.27 -5.38 -14.17
CA LEU A 13 -40.17 -5.21 -13.22
C LEU A 13 -38.93 -5.74 -13.93
N ALA A 14 -38.15 -4.87 -14.56
CA ALA A 14 -36.82 -5.23 -15.01
C ALA A 14 -35.97 -5.39 -13.74
N ALA A 15 -35.95 -6.63 -13.23
CA ALA A 15 -34.91 -7.11 -12.34
C ALA A 15 -33.59 -7.06 -13.11
N LEU A 16 -32.99 -5.87 -13.17
CA LEU A 16 -31.60 -5.71 -13.55
C LEU A 16 -30.77 -6.32 -12.42
N PRO A 17 -29.84 -7.23 -12.76
CA PRO A 17 -29.10 -8.00 -11.78
C PRO A 17 -28.37 -7.00 -10.90
N GLY A 18 -28.58 -7.12 -9.59
CA GLY A 18 -27.72 -6.47 -8.62
C GLY A 18 -26.30 -6.79 -9.04
N SER A 19 -25.60 -5.78 -9.53
CA SER A 19 -24.16 -5.81 -9.58
C SER A 19 -23.75 -5.89 -8.12
N ALA A 20 -23.64 -7.12 -7.63
CA ALA A 20 -22.77 -7.42 -6.52
C ALA A 20 -21.42 -6.92 -7.03
N VAL A 21 -21.11 -5.67 -6.68
CA VAL A 21 -19.74 -5.23 -6.50
C VAL A 21 -19.24 -6.21 -5.47
N GLY A 22 -18.71 -7.33 -5.95
CA GLY A 22 -17.94 -8.25 -5.14
C GLY A 22 -16.93 -7.35 -4.48
N GLN A 23 -17.09 -7.16 -3.18
CA GLN A 23 -16.04 -6.61 -2.34
C GLN A 23 -14.88 -7.55 -2.62
N THR A 24 -14.00 -7.18 -3.55
CA THR A 24 -12.72 -7.86 -3.72
C THR A 24 -12.16 -7.82 -2.32
N GLU A 25 -11.91 -9.00 -1.73
CA GLU A 25 -11.30 -9.06 -0.42
C GLU A 25 -10.16 -8.04 -0.40
N PRO A 26 -10.07 -7.18 0.63
CA PRO A 26 -9.02 -6.18 0.68
C PRO A 26 -7.73 -6.92 0.41
N ALA A 27 -7.01 -6.52 -0.64
CA ALA A 27 -5.78 -7.16 -1.06
C ALA A 27 -4.96 -7.40 0.21
N SER A 28 -4.77 -8.69 0.54
CA SER A 28 -4.28 -9.13 1.83
C SER A 28 -3.14 -8.21 2.27
N ALA A 29 -3.37 -7.39 3.30
CA ALA A 29 -2.47 -6.32 3.72
C ALA A 29 -1.27 -6.89 4.50
N MET A 30 -0.82 -8.08 4.09
CA MET A 30 0.21 -8.88 4.72
C MET A 30 1.56 -8.53 4.10
N GLY A 31 2.63 -8.64 4.89
CA GLY A 31 3.98 -8.35 4.42
C GLY A 31 4.41 -9.26 3.27
N SER A 32 3.89 -10.48 3.17
CA SER A 32 4.13 -11.36 2.01
C SER A 32 3.64 -10.77 0.69
N ALA A 33 2.49 -10.08 0.68
CA ALA A 33 1.95 -9.41 -0.50
C ALA A 33 2.80 -8.21 -0.91
N LEU A 34 3.24 -7.40 0.08
CA LEU A 34 4.17 -6.30 -0.19
C LEU A 34 5.51 -6.81 -0.73
N LEU A 35 6.06 -7.88 -0.14
CA LEU A 35 7.30 -8.51 -0.61
C LEU A 35 7.19 -8.97 -2.07
N ALA A 36 6.10 -9.67 -2.40
CA ALA A 36 5.85 -10.12 -3.77
C ALA A 36 5.76 -8.92 -4.75
N SER A 37 4.99 -7.89 -4.40
CA SER A 37 4.85 -6.66 -5.19
C SER A 37 6.21 -5.97 -5.41
N CYS A 38 7.03 -5.90 -4.35
CA CYS A 38 8.37 -5.33 -4.42
C CYS A 38 9.32 -6.17 -5.26
N GLN A 39 9.29 -7.50 -5.18
CA GLN A 39 10.12 -8.39 -6.01
C GLN A 39 9.76 -8.27 -7.49
N ALA A 40 8.46 -8.20 -7.79
CA ALA A 40 7.93 -7.99 -9.14
C ALA A 40 8.20 -6.58 -9.70
N ASN A 41 8.81 -5.68 -8.90
CA ASN A 41 9.06 -4.28 -9.26
C ASN A 41 7.78 -3.53 -9.65
N GLU A 42 6.67 -3.85 -9.00
CA GLU A 42 5.42 -3.16 -9.26
C GLU A 42 5.51 -1.69 -8.79
N PRO A 43 4.92 -0.74 -9.54
CA PRO A 43 4.90 0.67 -9.13
C PRO A 43 4.26 0.88 -7.75
N GLY A 44 3.32 0.02 -7.38
CA GLY A 44 2.61 0.05 -6.10
C GLY A 44 3.53 -0.11 -4.90
N CYS A 45 4.53 -0.99 -4.95
CA CYS A 45 5.50 -1.18 -3.86
C CYS A 45 6.23 0.13 -3.51
N GLY A 46 6.81 0.78 -4.52
CA GLY A 46 7.56 2.03 -4.31
C GLY A 46 6.68 3.16 -3.78
N ALA A 47 5.46 3.28 -4.28
CA ALA A 47 4.48 4.26 -3.80
C ALA A 47 4.05 3.97 -2.35
N TYR A 48 3.84 2.70 -2.00
CA TYR A 48 3.51 2.28 -0.65
C TYR A 48 4.62 2.63 0.35
N LEU A 49 5.87 2.26 0.03
CA LEU A 49 7.03 2.55 0.87
C LEU A 49 7.25 4.06 1.04
N GLN A 50 7.05 4.85 -0.02
CA GLN A 50 7.07 6.31 0.09
C GLN A 50 5.98 6.83 1.04
N GLY A 51 4.76 6.31 0.96
CA GLY A 51 3.67 6.70 1.86
C GLY A 51 3.95 6.36 3.33
N VAL A 52 4.56 5.19 3.59
CA VAL A 52 4.99 4.82 4.94
C VAL A 52 6.08 5.77 5.43
N LEU A 53 7.10 6.06 4.61
CA LEU A 53 8.15 7.01 4.97
C LEU A 53 7.59 8.41 5.28
N ASP A 54 6.66 8.89 4.46
CA ASP A 54 6.01 10.19 4.66
C ASP A 54 5.28 10.25 6.02
N MET A 55 4.57 9.17 6.37
CA MET A 55 3.91 9.04 7.67
C MET A 55 4.90 9.00 8.83
N MET A 56 6.01 8.25 8.68
CA MET A 56 7.08 8.19 9.67
C MET A 56 7.72 9.56 9.92
N ILE A 57 8.04 10.31 8.85
CA ILE A 57 8.60 11.66 8.95
C ILE A 57 7.65 12.59 9.70
N VAL A 58 6.34 12.53 9.40
CA VAL A 58 5.33 13.34 10.08
C VAL A 58 5.21 12.95 11.57
N ALA A 59 5.19 11.66 11.88
CA ALA A 59 4.94 11.15 13.22
C ALA A 59 6.17 11.23 14.15
N ARG A 60 7.37 10.97 13.62
CA ARG A 60 8.58 10.72 14.42
C ARG A 60 9.73 11.68 14.13
N LYS A 61 9.74 12.36 12.97
CA LYS A 61 10.84 13.22 12.51
C LYS A 61 12.22 12.53 12.54
N ALA A 62 12.27 11.20 12.42
CA ALA A 62 13.40 10.38 12.87
C ALA A 62 14.16 9.67 11.74
N GLU A 63 13.75 9.86 10.48
CA GLU A 63 14.36 9.22 9.33
C GLU A 63 15.29 10.21 8.63
N CYS A 64 16.47 10.39 9.21
CA CYS A 64 17.46 11.34 8.71
C CYS A 64 17.99 10.90 7.34
N ARG A 65 17.79 11.75 6.32
CA ARG A 65 18.33 11.57 4.95
C ARG A 65 17.72 10.42 4.15
N ALA A 66 16.57 9.88 4.56
CA ALA A 66 15.85 8.93 3.72
C ALA A 66 15.47 9.58 2.37
N PRO A 67 15.68 8.90 1.23
CA PRO A 67 15.49 9.49 -0.08
C PRO A 67 14.00 9.47 -0.45
N ARG A 68 13.25 10.44 0.08
CA ARG A 68 11.77 10.50 0.04
C ARG A 68 11.15 10.22 -1.33
N TYR A 69 11.76 10.70 -2.40
CA TYR A 69 11.23 10.58 -3.76
C TYR A 69 11.92 9.49 -4.59
N ASP A 70 12.96 8.84 -4.06
CA ASP A 70 13.65 7.74 -4.73
C ASP A 70 13.02 6.40 -4.36
N ARG A 71 11.92 6.08 -5.04
CA ARG A 71 11.18 4.84 -4.82
C ARG A 71 12.02 3.59 -5.09
N ALA A 72 13.01 3.68 -5.97
CA ALA A 72 13.90 2.56 -6.27
C ALA A 72 14.83 2.28 -5.09
N ALA A 73 15.39 3.32 -4.46
CA ALA A 73 16.19 3.19 -3.25
C ALA A 73 15.37 2.64 -2.07
N LEU A 74 14.12 3.12 -1.88
CA LEU A 74 13.21 2.60 -0.86
C LEU A 74 12.93 1.11 -1.06
N ARG A 75 12.58 0.71 -2.30
CA ARG A 75 12.36 -0.70 -2.65
C ARG A 75 13.59 -1.56 -2.36
N ALA A 76 14.77 -1.10 -2.80
CA ALA A 76 16.01 -1.85 -2.61
C ALA A 76 16.35 -2.04 -1.12
N ALA A 77 16.13 -1.02 -0.29
CA ALA A 77 16.30 -1.14 1.15
C ALA A 77 15.33 -2.15 1.77
N TYR A 78 14.05 -2.07 1.40
CA TYR A 78 13.04 -3.02 1.87
C TYR A 78 13.36 -4.46 1.49
N LEU A 79 13.74 -4.73 0.24
CA LEU A 79 14.07 -6.08 -0.21
C LEU A 79 15.27 -6.67 0.54
N ARG A 80 16.37 -5.91 0.70
CA ARG A 80 17.55 -6.35 1.48
C ARG A 80 17.21 -6.65 2.93
N TRP A 81 16.31 -5.86 3.52
CA TRP A 81 15.86 -6.08 4.89
C TRP A 81 14.96 -7.33 4.99
N ALA A 82 14.03 -7.51 4.05
CA ALA A 82 13.09 -8.62 4.05
C ALA A 82 13.75 -9.99 3.89
N GLU A 83 14.89 -10.07 3.18
CA GLU A 83 15.72 -11.28 3.07
C GLU A 83 16.14 -11.84 4.43
N GLN A 84 16.31 -10.98 5.43
CA GLN A 84 16.78 -11.36 6.77
C GLN A 84 15.65 -11.44 7.81
N ASN A 85 14.43 -11.01 7.45
CA ASN A 85 13.34 -10.74 8.40
C ASN A 85 12.02 -11.41 8.00
N SER A 86 12.06 -12.73 7.76
CA SER A 86 10.92 -13.51 7.26
C SER A 86 9.68 -13.51 8.16
N TYR A 87 9.81 -13.24 9.46
CA TYR A 87 8.69 -13.07 10.40
C TYR A 87 7.66 -12.07 9.89
N PHE A 88 8.10 -11.00 9.23
CA PHE A 88 7.19 -9.94 8.80
C PHE A 88 6.34 -10.31 7.58
N MET A 89 6.58 -11.46 6.96
CA MET A 89 5.73 -11.97 5.88
C MET A 89 4.33 -12.35 6.39
N SER A 90 4.19 -12.73 7.66
CA SER A 90 2.94 -13.17 8.28
C SER A 90 2.26 -12.11 9.14
N VAL A 91 2.75 -10.87 9.12
CA VAL A 91 2.13 -9.73 9.81
C VAL A 91 1.72 -8.65 8.82
N HIS A 92 1.06 -7.60 9.30
CA HIS A 92 0.64 -6.49 8.44
C HIS A 92 1.84 -5.80 7.77
N MET A 93 1.73 -5.52 6.47
CA MET A 93 2.82 -5.02 5.63
C MET A 93 3.47 -3.71 6.13
N VAL A 94 2.70 -2.86 6.82
CA VAL A 94 3.19 -1.61 7.39
C VAL A 94 4.29 -1.84 8.43
N ALA A 95 4.19 -2.91 9.23
CA ALA A 95 5.14 -3.18 10.29
C ALA A 95 6.52 -3.53 9.71
N GLY A 96 6.55 -4.31 8.64
CA GLY A 96 7.79 -4.63 7.93
C GLY A 96 8.37 -3.42 7.22
N ALA A 97 7.53 -2.61 6.57
CA ALA A 97 7.96 -1.38 5.91
C ALA A 97 8.57 -0.38 6.90
N GLU A 98 7.91 -0.10 8.03
CA GLU A 98 8.44 0.81 9.06
C GLU A 98 9.81 0.35 9.57
N ARG A 99 9.97 -0.94 9.86
CA ARG A 99 11.23 -1.50 10.36
C ARG A 99 12.34 -1.38 9.34
N ALA A 100 12.08 -1.79 8.10
CA ALA A 100 13.05 -1.69 7.01
C ALA A 100 13.54 -0.25 6.80
N LEU A 101 12.61 0.71 6.76
CA LEU A 101 12.94 2.12 6.52
C LEU A 101 13.67 2.75 7.71
N THR A 102 13.27 2.39 8.94
CA THR A 102 13.95 2.85 10.17
C THR A 102 15.40 2.37 10.21
N GLU A 103 15.64 1.10 9.90
CA GLU A 103 16.99 0.52 9.92
C GLU A 103 17.87 1.07 8.81
N ALA A 104 17.31 1.29 7.62
CA ALA A 104 18.06 1.82 6.48
C ALA A 104 18.48 3.29 6.64
N TRP A 105 17.69 4.09 7.37
CA TRP A 105 17.91 5.54 7.51
C TRP A 105 17.70 6.06 8.93
N SER A 106 18.25 5.35 9.92
CA SER A 106 18.21 5.83 11.30
C SER A 106 19.01 7.13 11.46
N CYS A 107 18.51 8.05 12.29
CA CYS A 107 19.27 9.28 12.61
C CYS A 107 20.59 9.01 13.33
N GLU A 108 20.73 7.89 14.04
CA GLU A 108 21.97 7.51 14.73
C GLU A 108 23.06 7.01 13.76
N ALA A 109 22.69 6.44 12.61
CA ALA A 109 23.64 6.00 11.58
C ALA A 109 24.40 7.16 10.91
N GLY A 110 24.02 8.42 11.17
CA GLY A 110 24.76 9.61 10.75
C GLY A 110 26.04 9.91 11.54
N ALA A 111 26.22 9.31 12.72
CA ALA A 111 27.46 9.46 13.50
C ALA A 111 28.59 8.51 13.05
N ALA A 112 28.29 7.55 12.17
CA ALA A 112 29.21 6.49 11.72
C ALA A 112 29.58 6.60 10.23
N GLN A 113 29.72 7.80 9.68
CA GLN A 113 30.29 7.99 8.34
C GLN A 113 31.83 8.04 8.46
N PRO A 114 32.60 7.15 7.82
CA PRO A 114 34.06 7.32 7.74
C PRO A 114 34.35 8.55 6.88
N ARG A 115 35.28 9.38 7.37
CA ARG A 115 35.88 10.49 6.62
C ARG A 115 36.58 9.90 5.38
N HIS A 116 36.22 10.38 4.21
CA HIS A 116 37.06 10.34 3.01
C HIS A 116 37.35 11.77 2.60
#